data_AF-B4EFV1-F1
#
_entry.id   AF-B4EFV1-F1
#
_cell.length_a   1.000
_cell.length_b   1.000
_cell.length_c   1.000
_cell.angle_alpha   90.00
_cell.angle_beta   90.00
_cell.angle_gamma   90.00
#
_symmetry.space_group_name_H-M   'P 1'
#
loop_
_entity.id
_entity.type
_entity.pdbx_description
1 polymer ?
#
loop_
_entity_poly.entity_id
_entity_poly.type
_entity_poly.pdbx_seq_one_letter_code
_entity_poly.pdbx_strand_id
1 'polypeptide(L)' 'MRFRVGDVVTLKTGGPRMTVTYAGPVVFDDGDWLICQWFDESGEFRQEMFHHDTVVPEPRAISAGRVRLRMQSHRDRSAA' A
#
# COMPACT_ATOMS: atom_id res chain seq x y z
N MET A 1 15.38 -6.86 -1.73
CA MET A 1 14.25 -7.27 -0.86
C MET A 1 13.27 -8.03 -1.72
N ARG A 2 12.75 -9.19 -1.29
CA ARG A 2 11.87 -10.03 -2.12
C ARG A 2 10.44 -9.90 -1.63
N PHE A 3 9.56 -9.40 -2.49
CA PHE A 3 8.12 -9.30 -2.21
C PHE A 3 7.45 -10.67 -2.31
N ARG A 4 6.37 -10.85 -1.56
CA ARG A 4 5.54 -12.04 -1.57
C ARG A 4 4.06 -11.65 -1.60
N VAL A 5 3.23 -12.57 -2.07
CA VAL A 5 1.78 -12.43 -1.98
C VAL A 5 1.36 -12.18 -0.52
N GLY A 6 0.48 -11.20 -0.34
CA GLY A 6 0.00 -10.71 0.95
C GLY A 6 0.85 -9.61 1.58
N ASP A 7 2.02 -9.27 1.04
CA ASP A 7 2.76 -8.10 1.50
C ASP A 7 1.96 -6.82 1.27
N VAL A 8 2.09 -5.88 2.20
CA VAL A 8 1.51 -4.54 2.05
C VAL A 8 2.63 -3.62 1.61
N VAL A 9 2.40 -2.86 0.55
CA VAL A 9 3.36 -1.98 -0.08
C VAL A 9 2.74 -0.62 -0.41
N THR A 10 3.58 0.38 -0.64
CA THR A 10 3.23 1.71 -1.18
C THR A 10 4.20 2.04 -2.31
N LEU A 11 3.82 2.95 -3.22
CA LEU A 11 4.79 3.47 -4.17
C LEU A 11 5.83 4.30 -3.42
N LYS A 12 7.06 4.34 -3.93
CA LYS A 12 8.12 5.23 -3.43
C LYS A 12 7.70 6.70 -3.45
N THR A 13 6.83 7.08 -4.37
CA THR A 13 6.26 8.42 -4.50
C THR A 13 5.12 8.69 -3.51
N GLY A 14 4.72 7.70 -2.70
CA GLY A 14 3.60 7.77 -1.76
C GLY A 14 2.32 7.16 -2.33
N GLY A 15 1.16 7.55 -1.79
CA GLY A 15 -0.15 7.07 -2.24
C GLY A 15 -0.72 5.94 -1.38
N PRO A 16 -1.69 5.18 -1.91
CA PRO A 16 -2.45 4.20 -1.13
C PRO A 16 -1.59 3.00 -0.73
N ARG A 17 -1.95 2.38 0.38
CA ARG A 17 -1.42 1.08 0.77
C ARG A 17 -2.08 0.00 -0.08
N MET A 18 -1.25 -0.81 -0.71
CA MET A 18 -1.68 -1.87 -1.63
C MET A 18 -1.25 -3.23 -1.11
N THR A 19 -2.02 -4.27 -1.41
CA THR A 19 -1.69 -5.65 -1.10
C THR A 19 -1.18 -6.34 -2.36
N VAL A 20 -0.02 -6.98 -2.27
CA VAL A 20 0.55 -7.77 -3.36
C VAL A 20 -0.26 -9.04 -3.55
N THR A 21 -0.80 -9.28 -4.74
CA THR A 21 -1.53 -10.50 -5.11
C THR A 21 -0.78 -11.39 -6.10
N TYR A 22 0.27 -10.86 -6.75
CA TYR A 22 1.25 -11.61 -7.53
C TYR A 22 2.65 -11.00 -7.35
N ALA A 23 3.67 -11.84 -7.33
CA ALA A 23 5.07 -11.40 -7.34
C ALA A 23 5.91 -12.40 -8.14
N GLY A 24 6.51 -11.94 -9.24
CA GLY A 24 7.38 -12.77 -10.08
C GLY A 24 7.61 -12.20 -11.48
N PRO A 25 8.28 -12.97 -12.35
CA PRO A 25 8.63 -12.53 -13.69
C PRO A 25 7.39 -12.36 -14.58
N VAL A 26 7.54 -11.58 -15.65
CA VAL A 26 6.53 -11.38 -16.70
C VAL A 26 7.15 -11.65 -18.07
N VAL A 27 6.31 -11.89 -19.07
CA VAL A 27 6.78 -12.25 -20.42
C VAL A 27 7.29 -11.08 -21.26
N PHE A 28 7.00 -9.85 -20.84
CA PHE A 28 7.20 -8.64 -21.65
C PHE A 28 8.34 -7.74 -21.15
N ASP A 29 8.99 -8.09 -20.04
CA ASP A 29 10.08 -7.30 -19.46
C ASP A 29 10.96 -8.17 -18.55
N ASP A 30 12.22 -7.77 -18.42
CA ASP A 30 13.19 -8.43 -17.55
C ASP A 30 13.01 -7.93 -16.11
N GLY A 31 12.73 -8.84 -15.17
CA GLY A 31 12.66 -8.53 -13.74
C GLY A 31 11.38 -9.00 -13.06
N ASP A 32 11.32 -8.82 -11.74
CA ASP A 32 10.15 -9.16 -10.94
C ASP A 32 9.12 -8.03 -11.00
N TRP A 33 7.88 -8.39 -11.31
CA TRP A 33 6.73 -7.50 -11.29
C TRP A 33 5.74 -7.92 -10.22
N LEU A 34 4.99 -6.93 -9.74
CA LEU A 34 3.95 -7.11 -8.74
C LEU A 34 2.60 -6.79 -9.36
N ILE A 35 1.60 -7.60 -9.04
CA ILE A 35 0.20 -7.16 -9.14
C ILE A 35 -0.21 -6.73 -7.74
N CYS A 36 -0.70 -5.51 -7.62
CA CYS A 36 -1.10 -4.88 -6.37
C CYS A 36 -2.58 -4.51 -6.42
N GLN A 37 -3.28 -4.72 -5.31
CA GLN A 37 -4.70 -4.38 -5.16
C GLN A 37 -4.92 -3.44 -3.98
N TRP A 38 -5.84 -2.49 -4.12
CA TRP A 38 -6.24 -1.57 -3.07
C TRP A 38 -7.66 -1.05 -3.32
N PHE A 39 -8.20 -0.34 -2.35
CA PHE A 39 -9.39 0.48 -2.54
C PHE A 39 -8.97 1.93 -2.63
N ASP A 40 -9.45 2.66 -3.63
CA ASP A 40 -9.17 4.08 -3.76
C ASP A 40 -9.98 4.92 -2.76
N GLU A 41 -9.89 6.25 -2.86
CA GLU A 41 -10.57 7.17 -1.93
C GLU A 41 -12.10 7.08 -2.00
N SER A 42 -12.66 6.63 -3.14
CA SER A 42 -14.10 6.35 -3.27
C SER A 42 -14.53 5.00 -2.71
N GLY A 43 -13.56 4.16 -2.29
CA GLY A 43 -13.83 2.78 -1.86
C GLY A 43 -13.96 1.81 -3.03
N GLU A 44 -13.62 2.23 -4.25
CA GLU A 44 -13.66 1.37 -5.42
C GLU A 44 -12.41 0.48 -5.50
N PHE A 45 -12.61 -0.76 -5.92
CA PHE A 45 -11.52 -1.72 -6.06
C PHE A 45 -10.61 -1.34 -7.23
N ARG A 46 -9.30 -1.31 -6.96
CA ARG A 46 -8.24 -1.05 -7.93
C ARG A 46 -7.25 -2.20 -7.96
N GLN A 47 -6.73 -2.46 -9.16
CA GLN A 47 -5.65 -3.40 -9.39
C GLN A 47 -4.71 -2.83 -10.45
N GLU A 48 -3.40 -2.89 -10.20
CA GLU A 48 -2.38 -2.39 -11.13
C GLU A 48 -1.08 -3.20 -11.02
N MET A 49 -0.28 -3.14 -12.09
CA MET A 49 1.03 -3.77 -12.17
C MET A 49 2.13 -2.76 -11.92
N PHE A 50 3.08 -3.12 -11.05
CA PHE A 50 4.23 -2.29 -10.71
C PHE A 50 5.51 -3.08 -10.81
N HIS A 51 6.57 -2.46 -11.35
CA HIS A 51 7.90 -3.02 -11.25
C HIS A 51 8.35 -3.01 -9.78
N HIS A 52 9.01 -4.08 -9.33
CA HIS A 52 9.29 -4.27 -7.90
C HIS A 52 10.11 -3.13 -7.28
N ASP A 53 10.89 -2.40 -8.08
CA ASP A 53 11.72 -1.29 -7.62
C ASP A 53 10.94 0.01 -7.39
N THR A 54 9.69 0.11 -7.84
CA THR A 54 8.87 1.33 -7.69
C THR A 54 8.12 1.37 -6.35
N VAL A 55 8.08 0.23 -5.65
CA VAL A 55 7.36 0.07 -4.38
C VAL A 55 8.31 -0.08 -3.19
N VAL A 56 7.77 0.19 -2.00
CA VAL A 56 8.42 -0.05 -0.71
C VAL A 56 7.49 -0.83 0.21
N PRO A 57 8.04 -1.70 1.08
CA PRO A 57 7.25 -2.44 2.07
C PRO A 57 6.66 -1.51 3.13
N GLU A 58 5.41 -1.76 3.51
CA GLU A 58 4.73 -1.11 4.62
C GLU A 58 4.53 -2.10 5.77
N PRO A 59 4.65 -1.65 7.04
CA PRO A 59 4.31 -2.48 8.18
C PRO A 59 2.85 -2.97 8.10
N ARG A 60 2.65 -4.29 8.14
CA ARG A 60 1.31 -4.91 8.13
C ARG A 60 0.47 -4.51 9.35
N ALA A 61 1.12 -4.19 10.47
CA ALA A 61 0.46 -3.65 11.65
C ALA A 61 0.28 -2.12 11.52
N ILE A 62 -0.95 -1.65 11.70
CA ILE A 62 -1.17 -0.24 12.05
C ILE A 62 -0.71 -0.12 13.50
N SER A 63 0.40 0.56 13.77
CA SER A 63 0.80 0.76 15.16
C SER A 63 -0.33 1.48 15.91
N ALA A 64 -0.65 1.02 17.12
CA ALA A 64 -1.67 1.65 17.96
C ALA A 64 -1.42 3.16 18.17
N GLY A 65 -0.16 3.59 18.06
CA GLY A 65 0.22 5.01 18.09
C GLY A 65 -0.36 5.84 16.94
N ARG A 66 -0.50 5.29 15.73
CA ARG A 66 -1.09 6.01 14.57
C ARG A 66 -2.61 6.13 14.68
N VAL A 67 -3.26 5.18 15.36
CA VAL A 67 -4.70 5.24 15.68
C VAL A 67 -5.01 6.39 16.65
N ARG A 68 -4.13 6.61 17.65
CA ARG A 68 -4.32 7.67 18.66
C ARG A 68 -4.26 9.09 18.10
N LEU A 69 -3.46 9.33 17.06
CA LEU A 69 -3.32 10.65 16.44
C LEU A 69 -4.58 11.04 15.64
N ARG A 70 -5.19 10.08 14.93
CA ARG A 70 -6.43 10.32 14.15
C ARG A 70 -7.65 10.61 15.03
N MET A 71 -7.67 10.07 16.26
CA MET A 71 -8.71 10.37 17.24
C MET A 71 -8.56 11.76 17.86
N GLN A 72 -7.34 12.27 18.03
CA GLN A 72 -7.09 13.61 18.59
C GLN A 72 -7.46 14.71 17.59
N SER A 73 -7.07 14.57 16.31
CA SER A 73 -7.44 15.54 15.27
C SER A 73 -8.95 15.68 15.05
N HIS A 74 -9.74 14.65 15.37
CA HIS A 74 -11.19 14.73 15.28
C HIS A 74 -11.80 15.49 16.46
N ARG A 75 -11.22 15.39 17.67
CA ARG A 75 -11.71 16.12 18.86
C ARG A 75 -11.40 17.60 18.79
N ASP A 76 -10.23 17.98 18.29
CA ASP A 76 -9.82 19.40 18.21
C ASP A 76 -10.70 20.21 17.24
N ARG A 77 -11.29 19.55 16.21
CA ARG A 77 -12.24 20.20 15.28
C ARG A 77 -13.68 20.32 15.80
N SER A 78 -14.04 19.60 16.87
CA SER A 78 -15.37 19.71 17.48
C SER A 78 -15.41 20.66 18.67
N ALA A 79 -14.26 21.20 19.08
CA ALA A 79 -14.12 22.11 20.22
C ALA A 79 -13.80 23.56 19.80
N ALA A 80 -13.82 23.88 18.50
CA ALA A 80 -13.59 25.20 17.94
C ALA A 80 -14.86 25.76 17.29
#